data_AF-A0A353ZX25-F1
#
_entry.id   AF-A0A353ZX25-F1
#
_cell.length_a   1.000
_cell.length_b   1.000
_cell.length_c   1.000
_cell.angle_alpha   90.00
_cell.angle_beta   90.00
_cell.angle_gamma   90.00
#
_symmetry.space_group_name_H-M   'P 1'
#
loop_
_entity.id
_entity.type
_entity.pdbx_description
1 polymer ?
#
loop_
_entity_poly.entity_id
_entity_poly.type
_entity_poly.pdbx_seq_one_letter_code
_entity_poly.pdbx_strand_id
1 'polypeptide(L)'
;VVRSWPMRGTLHLVAPEDLRWMLDLTTERLTRSIAGRHRELDITWADIEKCRDVALERVAGGGSVSRNELFAVFEAAGQPTTGQRGIHILGTLCRHAWLVQGPLAGNQQLLVAFDDWIPVSRTLERQEAIAEFMLRYFQSHGPATLRDFAWWTQLPLTEVRPAFELVSGQLVELEFEAVSYWMSPQAASMLDGGVPGQRSVLLLPGFDEFVLGYMDRSLVLAPEHANKIVPGGNGVFKKTIVAGGEVMGTWARAGTNRSAAVVPELFDDAKPLGPAAQAAFNKAAEQYLAFLER
;
A
#
# COMPACT_ATOMS: atom_id res chain seq x y z
N VAL A 1 -8.44 6.52 -10.34
CA VAL A 1 -7.33 5.76 -9.70
C VAL A 1 -6.81 4.71 -10.67
N VAL A 2 -5.55 4.32 -10.52
CA VAL A 2 -4.89 3.21 -11.25
C VAL A 2 -4.18 2.30 -10.26
N ARG A 3 -3.83 1.09 -10.69
CA ARG A 3 -3.10 0.10 -9.87
C ARG A 3 -1.69 -0.11 -10.41
N SER A 4 -0.69 -0.03 -9.54
CA SER A 4 0.70 -0.36 -9.88
C SER A 4 1.49 -0.70 -8.61
N TRP A 5 2.81 -0.92 -8.73
CA TRP A 5 3.70 -1.34 -7.64
C TRP A 5 4.74 -0.27 -7.25
N PRO A 6 4.31 0.89 -6.70
CA PRO A 6 5.21 1.96 -6.30
C PRO A 6 5.94 1.65 -4.98
N MET A 7 5.37 1.98 -3.83
CA MET A 7 6.01 1.86 -2.52
C MET A 7 6.25 0.38 -2.17
N ARG A 8 7.45 0.05 -1.68
CA ARG A 8 7.83 -1.30 -1.22
C ARG A 8 7.65 -2.42 -2.27
N GLY A 9 7.39 -2.08 -3.53
CA GLY A 9 7.10 -3.05 -4.59
C GLY A 9 5.78 -3.80 -4.39
N THR A 10 4.86 -3.30 -3.55
CA THR A 10 3.52 -3.88 -3.35
C THR A 10 2.48 -3.11 -4.16
N LEU A 11 1.37 -3.78 -4.46
CA LEU A 11 0.31 -3.21 -5.30
C LEU A 11 -0.45 -2.12 -4.54
N HIS A 12 -0.53 -0.92 -5.11
CA HIS A 12 -1.24 0.23 -4.55
C HIS A 12 -2.26 0.79 -5.54
N LEU A 13 -3.30 1.45 -5.00
CA LEU A 13 -4.17 2.34 -5.76
C LEU A 13 -3.64 3.77 -5.63
N VAL A 14 -3.43 4.45 -6.76
CA VAL A 14 -2.93 5.83 -6.79
C VAL A 14 -3.72 6.69 -7.78
N ALA A 15 -3.59 8.02 -7.65
CA ALA A 15 -4.05 8.94 -8.67
C ALA A 15 -3.23 8.72 -9.96
N PRO A 16 -3.87 8.60 -11.15
CA PRO A 16 -3.17 8.34 -12.41
C PRO A 16 -2.04 9.33 -12.69
N GLU A 17 -2.34 10.62 -12.54
CA GLU A 17 -1.43 11.74 -12.80
C GLU A 17 -0.19 11.74 -11.91
N ASP A 18 -0.23 11.03 -10.77
CA ASP A 18 0.88 10.97 -9.82
C ASP A 18 1.76 9.73 -9.99
N LEU A 19 1.26 8.69 -10.68
CA LEU A 19 1.92 7.39 -10.68
C LEU A 19 3.35 7.46 -11.24
N ARG A 20 3.60 8.27 -12.28
CA ARG A 20 4.91 8.37 -12.93
C ARG A 20 6.00 8.84 -11.96
N TRP A 21 5.82 10.00 -11.33
CA TRP A 21 6.83 10.51 -10.41
C TRP A 21 7.00 9.61 -9.18
N MET A 22 5.92 8.94 -8.72
CA MET A 22 6.01 7.96 -7.64
C MET A 22 6.88 6.76 -8.03
N LEU A 23 6.71 6.24 -9.25
CA LEU A 23 7.52 5.15 -9.79
C LEU A 23 8.98 5.57 -10.01
N ASP A 24 9.23 6.78 -10.49
CA ASP A 24 10.58 7.32 -10.69
C ASP A 24 11.36 7.40 -9.36
N LEU A 25 10.67 7.68 -8.25
CA LEU A 25 11.26 7.68 -6.92
C LEU A 25 11.59 6.27 -6.39
N THR A 26 10.69 5.30 -6.58
CA THR A 26 10.79 4.00 -5.89
C THR A 26 11.45 2.89 -6.71
N THR A 27 11.42 2.97 -8.05
CA THR A 27 11.79 1.85 -8.93
C THR A 27 13.25 1.45 -8.81
N GLU A 28 14.19 2.39 -8.78
CA GLU A 28 15.63 2.08 -8.78
C GLU A 28 16.03 1.19 -7.59
N ARG A 29 15.59 1.56 -6.37
CA ARG A 29 15.91 0.77 -5.17
C ARG A 29 15.19 -0.58 -5.18
N LEU A 30 13.96 -0.63 -5.67
CA LEU A 30 13.23 -1.90 -5.81
C LEU A 30 13.91 -2.83 -6.80
N THR A 31 14.39 -2.32 -7.93
CA THR A 31 15.17 -3.07 -8.90
C THR A 31 16.43 -3.65 -8.28
N ARG A 32 17.14 -2.87 -7.45
CA ARG A 32 18.28 -3.39 -6.67
C ARG A 32 17.87 -4.49 -5.68
N SER A 33 16.77 -4.33 -4.95
CA SER A 33 16.35 -5.32 -3.95
C SER A 33 15.93 -6.64 -4.56
N ILE A 34 15.38 -6.65 -5.79
CA ILE A 34 14.95 -7.88 -6.47
C ILE A 34 16.01 -8.49 -7.40
N ALA A 35 17.18 -7.85 -7.56
CA ALA A 35 18.22 -8.29 -8.48
C ALA A 35 18.73 -9.72 -8.19
N GLY A 36 18.81 -10.10 -6.91
CA GLY A 36 19.14 -11.47 -6.51
C GLY A 36 18.12 -12.48 -7.07
N ARG A 37 16.84 -12.19 -6.92
CA ARG A 37 15.75 -13.04 -7.43
C ARG A 37 15.72 -13.09 -8.95
N HIS A 38 16.04 -11.99 -9.64
CA HIS A 38 16.16 -11.99 -11.10
C HIS A 38 17.27 -12.91 -11.60
N ARG A 39 18.42 -12.96 -10.89
CA ARG A 39 19.50 -13.92 -11.21
C ARG A 39 19.07 -15.37 -11.01
N GLU A 40 18.34 -15.68 -9.94
CA GLU A 40 17.81 -17.03 -9.68
C GLU A 40 16.76 -17.47 -10.72
N LEU A 41 16.10 -16.52 -11.37
CA LEU A 41 15.07 -16.75 -12.39
C LEU A 41 15.61 -16.61 -13.82
N ASP A 42 16.92 -16.43 -14.00
CA ASP A 42 17.57 -16.18 -15.28
C ASP A 42 16.85 -15.05 -16.07
N ILE A 43 16.61 -13.92 -15.39
CA ILE A 43 16.05 -12.70 -15.99
C ILE A 43 17.18 -11.71 -16.21
N THR A 44 17.50 -11.45 -17.47
CA THR A 44 18.40 -10.38 -17.89
C THR A 44 17.63 -9.11 -18.25
N TRP A 45 18.34 -7.98 -18.37
CA TRP A 45 17.73 -6.75 -18.88
C TRP A 45 17.27 -6.89 -20.33
N ALA A 46 18.02 -7.63 -21.16
CA ALA A 46 17.63 -7.92 -22.54
C ALA A 46 16.31 -8.70 -22.63
N ASP A 47 16.05 -9.60 -21.68
CA ASP A 47 14.76 -10.29 -21.58
C ASP A 47 13.62 -9.32 -21.27
N ILE A 48 13.87 -8.38 -20.34
CA ILE A 48 12.90 -7.34 -19.97
C ILE A 48 12.59 -6.43 -21.16
N GLU A 49 13.61 -5.99 -21.90
CA GLU A 49 13.44 -5.16 -23.10
C GLU A 49 12.69 -5.90 -24.20
N LYS A 50 13.02 -7.17 -24.45
CA LYS A 50 12.28 -7.99 -25.41
C LYS A 50 10.82 -8.16 -25.01
N CYS A 51 10.55 -8.44 -23.73
CA CYS A 51 9.17 -8.53 -23.21
C CYS A 51 8.43 -7.19 -23.26
N ARG A 52 9.12 -6.06 -23.00
CA ARG A 52 8.56 -4.71 -23.14
C ARG A 52 8.08 -4.48 -24.57
N ASP A 53 8.93 -4.75 -25.55
CA ASP A 53 8.65 -4.42 -26.95
C ASP A 53 7.45 -5.22 -27.47
N VAL A 54 7.42 -6.55 -27.24
CA VAL A 54 6.27 -7.38 -27.66
C VAL A 54 5.00 -7.10 -26.86
N ALA A 55 5.12 -6.66 -25.59
CA ALA A 55 3.96 -6.26 -24.81
C ALA A 55 3.34 -4.96 -25.36
N LEU A 56 4.17 -3.95 -25.62
CA LEU A 56 3.74 -2.66 -26.15
C LEU A 56 3.15 -2.81 -27.55
N GLU A 57 3.73 -3.65 -28.41
CA GLU A 57 3.14 -4.00 -29.70
C GLU A 57 1.75 -4.64 -29.53
N ARG A 58 1.60 -5.56 -28.58
CA ARG A 58 0.32 -6.25 -28.32
C ARG A 58 -0.80 -5.32 -27.84
N VAL A 59 -0.47 -4.26 -27.11
CA VAL A 59 -1.44 -3.30 -26.55
C VAL A 59 -1.47 -1.97 -27.30
N ALA A 60 -0.72 -1.84 -28.39
CA ALA A 60 -0.65 -0.61 -29.19
C ALA A 60 -2.04 -0.16 -29.68
N GLY A 61 -2.22 1.16 -29.83
CA GLY A 61 -3.47 1.74 -30.31
C GLY A 61 -4.61 1.69 -29.28
N GLY A 62 -4.30 1.74 -27.98
CA GLY A 62 -5.29 1.67 -26.91
C GLY A 62 -5.86 0.28 -26.64
N GLY A 63 -5.13 -0.77 -27.06
CA GLY A 63 -5.48 -2.15 -26.75
C GLY A 63 -5.31 -2.50 -25.27
N SER A 64 -5.88 -3.63 -24.86
CA SER A 64 -5.69 -4.19 -23.52
C SER A 64 -5.49 -5.70 -23.61
N VAL A 65 -4.82 -6.28 -22.62
CA VAL A 65 -4.46 -7.71 -22.61
C VAL A 65 -4.56 -8.29 -21.20
N SER A 66 -5.08 -9.52 -21.08
CA SER A 66 -5.05 -10.21 -19.80
C SER A 66 -3.62 -10.67 -19.46
N ARG A 67 -3.34 -10.95 -18.18
CA ARG A 67 -2.04 -11.53 -17.78
C ARG A 67 -1.72 -12.82 -18.52
N ASN A 68 -2.71 -13.69 -18.71
CA ASN A 68 -2.51 -14.99 -19.36
C ASN A 68 -2.15 -14.83 -20.84
N GLU A 69 -2.85 -13.94 -21.55
CA GLU A 69 -2.53 -13.61 -22.95
C GLU A 69 -1.17 -12.92 -23.07
N LEU A 70 -0.83 -12.01 -22.15
CA LEU A 70 0.47 -11.37 -22.13
C LEU A 70 1.60 -12.38 -21.93
N PHE A 71 1.42 -13.36 -21.04
CA PHE A 71 2.39 -14.43 -20.86
C PHE A 71 2.49 -15.32 -22.09
N ALA A 72 1.39 -15.62 -22.78
CA ALA A 72 1.43 -16.34 -24.05
C ALA A 72 2.22 -15.55 -25.13
N VAL A 73 2.11 -14.22 -25.18
CA VAL A 73 2.93 -13.37 -26.06
C VAL A 73 4.41 -13.47 -25.70
N PHE A 74 4.77 -13.49 -24.42
CA PHE A 74 6.16 -13.69 -24.00
C PHE A 74 6.69 -15.07 -24.42
N GLU A 75 5.93 -16.14 -24.17
CA GLU A 75 6.31 -17.50 -24.57
C GLU A 75 6.51 -17.62 -26.10
N ALA A 76 5.60 -17.03 -26.89
CA ALA A 76 5.72 -16.99 -28.35
C ALA A 76 6.96 -16.23 -28.83
N ALA A 77 7.39 -15.21 -28.08
CA ALA A 77 8.65 -14.50 -28.31
C ALA A 77 9.88 -15.27 -27.79
N GLY A 78 9.74 -16.48 -27.25
CA GLY A 78 10.82 -17.28 -26.68
C GLY A 78 11.27 -16.78 -25.30
N GLN A 79 10.36 -16.15 -24.54
CA GLN A 79 10.58 -15.69 -23.18
C GLN A 79 9.75 -16.52 -22.18
N PRO A 80 10.36 -17.49 -21.46
CA PRO A 80 9.65 -18.33 -20.51
C PRO A 80 8.98 -17.53 -19.38
N THR A 81 7.80 -17.96 -18.98
CA THR A 81 6.98 -17.33 -17.93
C THR A 81 6.73 -18.25 -16.74
N THR A 82 7.27 -19.47 -16.78
CA THR A 82 7.12 -20.50 -15.76
C THR A 82 7.63 -20.07 -14.38
N GLY A 83 7.08 -20.68 -13.33
CA GLY A 83 7.39 -20.33 -11.95
C GLY A 83 7.06 -18.87 -11.64
N GLN A 84 8.05 -18.11 -11.20
CA GLN A 84 7.91 -16.68 -10.89
C GLN A 84 8.44 -15.76 -12.00
N ARG A 85 8.99 -16.30 -13.09
CA ARG A 85 9.66 -15.48 -14.12
C ARG A 85 8.72 -14.46 -14.76
N GLY A 86 7.54 -14.90 -15.20
CA GLY A 86 6.56 -14.03 -15.87
C GLY A 86 6.06 -12.88 -14.97
N ILE A 87 5.81 -13.14 -13.68
CA ILE A 87 5.31 -12.10 -12.76
C ILE A 87 6.41 -11.08 -12.40
N HIS A 88 7.68 -11.49 -12.33
CA HIS A 88 8.80 -10.59 -12.12
C HIS A 88 9.03 -9.67 -13.33
N ILE A 89 8.93 -10.21 -14.55
CA ILE A 89 8.99 -9.43 -15.79
C ILE A 89 7.83 -8.43 -15.82
N LEU A 90 6.58 -8.88 -15.67
CA LEU A 90 5.41 -7.99 -15.66
C LEU A 90 5.54 -6.88 -14.61
N GLY A 91 5.91 -7.24 -13.38
CA GLY A 91 6.12 -6.25 -12.32
C GLY A 91 7.18 -5.21 -12.68
N THR A 92 8.24 -5.61 -13.41
CA THR A 92 9.28 -4.70 -13.89
C THR A 92 8.74 -3.77 -14.96
N LEU A 93 7.98 -4.29 -15.92
CA LEU A 93 7.34 -3.46 -16.96
C LEU A 93 6.42 -2.38 -16.35
N CYS A 94 5.70 -2.72 -15.28
CA CYS A 94 4.83 -1.78 -14.60
C CYS A 94 5.58 -0.77 -13.71
N ARG A 95 6.70 -1.16 -13.10
CA ARG A 95 7.54 -0.24 -12.30
C ARG A 95 8.26 0.77 -13.20
N HIS A 96 8.69 0.37 -14.38
CA HIS A 96 9.30 1.27 -15.37
C HIS A 96 8.27 2.09 -16.17
N ALA A 97 7.00 2.10 -15.77
CA ALA A 97 5.93 2.86 -16.43
C ALA A 97 5.80 2.57 -17.94
N TRP A 98 6.04 1.33 -18.38
CA TRP A 98 5.71 0.90 -19.74
C TRP A 98 4.30 0.30 -19.81
N LEU A 99 3.92 -0.46 -18.78
CA LEU A 99 2.58 -1.00 -18.64
C LEU A 99 1.92 -0.51 -17.35
N VAL A 100 0.60 -0.55 -17.28
CA VAL A 100 -0.17 -0.33 -16.05
C VAL A 100 -1.38 -1.26 -16.02
N GLN A 101 -1.89 -1.54 -14.82
CA GLN A 101 -3.18 -2.21 -14.68
C GLN A 101 -4.31 -1.24 -15.06
N GLY A 102 -4.95 -1.51 -16.19
CA GLY A 102 -5.97 -0.67 -16.85
C GLY A 102 -7.40 -1.08 -16.48
N PRO A 103 -8.30 -1.34 -17.45
CA PRO A 103 -9.70 -1.68 -17.16
C PRO A 103 -9.88 -3.08 -16.56
N LEU A 104 -11.07 -3.33 -16.01
CA LEU A 104 -11.51 -4.66 -15.59
C LEU A 104 -12.25 -5.36 -16.74
N ALA A 105 -11.98 -6.65 -16.92
CA ALA A 105 -12.82 -7.58 -17.67
C ALA A 105 -13.38 -8.61 -16.69
N GLY A 106 -14.63 -8.41 -16.26
CA GLY A 106 -15.18 -9.12 -15.11
C GLY A 106 -14.34 -8.86 -13.86
N ASN A 107 -13.85 -9.93 -13.21
CA ASN A 107 -12.98 -9.83 -12.03
C ASN A 107 -11.48 -9.81 -12.36
N GLN A 108 -11.11 -9.74 -13.64
CA GLN A 108 -9.70 -9.72 -14.07
C GLN A 108 -9.26 -8.32 -14.45
N GLN A 109 -8.10 -7.92 -13.93
CA GLN A 109 -7.46 -6.68 -14.31
C GLN A 109 -6.67 -6.86 -15.61
N LEU A 110 -6.97 -6.06 -16.62
CA LEU A 110 -6.24 -6.04 -17.88
C LEU A 110 -5.02 -5.11 -17.77
N LEU A 111 -4.04 -5.37 -18.63
CA LEU A 111 -2.82 -4.58 -18.78
C LEU A 111 -2.92 -3.74 -20.05
N VAL A 112 -2.43 -2.51 -19.97
CA VAL A 112 -2.46 -1.52 -21.04
C VAL A 112 -1.12 -0.78 -21.08
N ALA A 113 -0.81 -0.10 -22.18
CA ALA A 113 0.33 0.81 -22.24
C ALA A 113 0.11 1.98 -21.27
N PHE A 114 1.16 2.34 -20.53
CA PHE A 114 1.08 3.37 -19.51
C PHE A 114 0.67 4.73 -20.08
N ASP A 115 1.37 5.20 -21.12
CA ASP A 115 1.17 6.54 -21.68
C ASP A 115 -0.16 6.69 -22.44
N ASP A 116 -0.68 5.60 -23.01
CA ASP A 116 -2.01 5.59 -23.64
C ASP A 116 -3.12 5.70 -22.58
N TRP A 117 -2.94 5.02 -21.44
CA TRP A 117 -3.94 4.98 -20.36
C TRP A 117 -3.87 6.20 -19.42
N ILE A 118 -2.68 6.78 -19.26
CA ILE A 118 -2.40 7.93 -18.40
C ILE A 118 -1.79 9.03 -19.29
N PRO A 119 -2.60 9.70 -20.12
CA PRO A 119 -2.11 10.68 -21.10
C PRO A 119 -1.56 11.96 -20.44
N VAL A 120 -1.89 12.20 -19.16
CA VAL A 120 -1.42 13.34 -18.38
C VAL A 120 -0.74 12.81 -17.13
N SER A 121 0.58 12.95 -17.06
CA SER A 121 1.39 12.69 -15.88
C SER A 121 2.00 14.00 -15.39
N ARG A 122 2.01 14.20 -14.07
CA ARG A 122 2.79 15.29 -13.46
C ARG A 122 4.27 14.95 -13.55
N THR A 123 5.07 15.97 -13.83
CA THR A 123 6.54 15.91 -13.77
C THR A 123 6.99 16.77 -12.60
N LEU A 124 7.79 16.18 -11.72
CA LEU A 124 8.36 16.84 -10.55
C LEU A 124 9.85 16.55 -10.53
N GLU A 125 10.66 17.54 -10.18
CA GLU A 125 12.08 17.28 -9.90
C GLU A 125 12.20 16.37 -8.68
N ARG A 126 13.26 15.56 -8.62
CA ARG A 126 13.38 14.47 -7.63
C ARG A 126 13.18 14.95 -6.19
N GLN A 127 13.82 16.05 -5.78
CA GLN A 127 13.68 16.62 -4.44
C GLN A 127 12.24 17.10 -4.17
N GLU A 128 11.62 17.77 -5.14
CA GLU A 128 10.23 18.26 -5.05
C GLU A 128 9.23 17.11 -4.96
N ALA A 129 9.46 16.03 -5.71
CA ALA A 129 8.66 14.82 -5.67
C ALA A 129 8.70 14.14 -4.29
N ILE A 130 9.89 14.07 -3.66
CA ILE A 130 10.03 13.54 -2.29
C ILE A 130 9.29 14.43 -1.29
N ALA A 131 9.42 15.76 -1.41
CA ALA A 131 8.75 16.73 -0.55
C ALA A 131 7.22 16.67 -0.68
N GLU A 132 6.70 16.63 -1.92
CA GLU A 132 5.27 16.42 -2.22
C GLU A 132 4.76 15.13 -1.58
N PHE A 133 5.53 14.04 -1.71
CA PHE A 133 5.13 12.75 -1.17
C PHE A 133 5.12 12.73 0.35
N MET A 134 6.12 13.38 0.95
CA MET A 134 6.26 13.52 2.39
C MET A 134 5.13 14.32 3.01
N LEU A 135 4.77 15.45 2.40
CA LEU A 135 3.66 16.28 2.87
C LEU A 135 2.35 15.47 2.88
N ARG A 136 2.06 14.75 1.79
CA ARG A 136 0.88 13.87 1.70
C ARG A 136 0.92 12.74 2.74
N TYR A 137 2.09 12.12 2.93
CA TYR A 137 2.27 11.06 3.92
C TYR A 137 1.97 11.55 5.34
N PHE A 138 2.53 12.68 5.77
CA PHE A 138 2.26 13.23 7.11
C PHE A 138 0.84 13.80 7.26
N GLN A 139 0.22 14.25 6.17
CA GLN A 139 -1.18 14.66 6.21
C GLN A 139 -2.14 13.51 6.45
N SER A 140 -1.84 12.30 5.95
CA SER A 140 -2.71 11.13 6.11
C SER A 140 -2.30 10.16 7.22
N HIS A 141 -1.01 10.07 7.56
CA HIS A 141 -0.46 9.13 8.55
C HIS A 141 0.11 9.83 9.79
N GLY A 142 0.20 11.16 9.82
CA GLY A 142 0.72 11.87 10.98
C GLY A 142 -0.15 11.64 12.23
N PRO A 143 0.42 11.56 13.45
CA PRO A 143 1.85 11.65 13.79
C PRO A 143 2.71 10.49 13.26
N ALA A 144 3.78 10.80 12.54
CA ALA A 144 4.77 9.82 12.06
C ALA A 144 6.18 10.40 12.07
N THR A 145 7.22 9.56 12.05
CA THR A 145 8.60 10.03 12.00
C THR A 145 9.13 10.10 10.56
N LEU A 146 10.25 10.81 10.34
CA LEU A 146 10.98 10.74 9.07
C LEU A 146 11.48 9.32 8.75
N ARG A 147 11.72 8.50 9.78
CA ARG A 147 12.12 7.09 9.60
C ARG A 147 10.96 6.25 9.09
N ASP A 148 9.74 6.50 9.56
CA ASP A 148 8.54 5.83 9.05
C ASP A 148 8.33 6.15 7.58
N PHE A 149 8.39 7.43 7.19
CA PHE A 149 8.29 7.83 5.78
C PHE A 149 9.37 7.17 4.91
N ALA A 150 10.63 7.19 5.36
CA ALA A 150 11.75 6.59 4.63
C ALA A 150 11.59 5.06 4.47
N TRP A 151 11.12 4.38 5.51
CA TRP A 151 10.83 2.95 5.47
C TRP A 151 9.62 2.64 4.57
N TRP A 152 8.56 3.44 4.67
CA TRP A 152 7.33 3.25 3.93
C TRP A 152 7.54 3.46 2.42
N THR A 153 8.30 4.48 2.03
CA THR A 153 8.68 4.73 0.62
C THR A 153 9.86 3.90 0.14
N GLN A 154 10.67 3.37 1.06
CA GLN A 154 12.01 2.83 0.80
C GLN A 154 12.98 3.88 0.24
N LEU A 155 12.80 5.17 0.50
CA LEU A 155 13.79 6.19 0.13
C LEU A 155 14.93 6.26 1.16
N PRO A 156 16.16 6.59 0.75
CA PRO A 156 17.27 6.74 1.70
C PRO A 156 17.11 8.02 2.51
N LEU A 157 17.46 7.97 3.80
CA LEU A 157 17.36 9.13 4.70
C LEU A 157 18.20 10.33 4.24
N THR A 158 19.26 10.10 3.45
CA THR A 158 20.09 11.15 2.85
C THR A 158 19.34 12.03 1.85
N GLU A 159 18.27 11.50 1.23
CA GLU A 159 17.40 12.27 0.32
C GLU A 159 16.15 12.80 1.03
N VAL A 160 15.64 12.03 2.00
CA VAL A 160 14.46 12.40 2.81
C VAL A 160 14.74 13.66 3.64
N ARG A 161 15.90 13.76 4.29
CA ARG A 161 16.19 14.90 5.19
C ARG A 161 16.22 16.26 4.46
N PRO A 162 16.93 16.43 3.32
CA PRO A 162 16.88 17.71 2.61
C PRO A 162 15.47 18.04 2.07
N ALA A 163 14.71 17.05 1.61
CA ALA A 163 13.35 17.28 1.13
C ALA A 163 12.38 17.70 2.26
N PHE A 164 12.61 17.22 3.48
CA PHE A 164 11.84 17.63 4.65
C PHE A 164 11.95 19.13 4.94
N GLU A 165 13.12 19.73 4.76
CA GLU A 165 13.32 21.18 4.97
C GLU A 165 12.43 22.04 4.06
N LEU A 166 11.97 21.51 2.93
CA LEU A 166 11.06 22.20 2.01
C LEU A 166 9.61 22.24 2.51
N VAL A 167 9.23 21.33 3.42
CA VAL A 167 7.84 21.12 3.85
C VAL A 167 7.63 21.18 5.36
N SER A 168 8.70 21.19 6.16
CA SER A 168 8.65 21.19 7.63
C SER A 168 7.79 22.33 8.19
N GLY A 169 7.86 23.53 7.59
CA GLY A 169 7.03 24.68 7.97
C GLY A 169 5.53 24.54 7.68
N GLN A 170 5.11 23.48 6.99
CA GLN A 170 3.70 23.14 6.73
C GLN A 170 3.16 22.05 7.66
N LEU A 171 4.01 21.53 8.54
CA LEU A 171 3.70 20.44 9.46
C LEU A 171 3.82 20.94 10.90
N VAL A 172 3.19 20.20 11.81
CA VAL A 172 3.32 20.43 13.25
C VAL A 172 4.13 19.29 13.85
N GLU A 173 5.10 19.66 14.67
CA GLU A 173 5.89 18.72 15.46
C GLU A 173 5.15 18.35 16.75
N LEU A 174 5.12 17.06 17.04
CA LEU A 174 4.74 16.49 18.32
C LEU A 174 5.95 15.72 18.85
N GLU A 175 6.57 16.22 19.92
CA GLU A 175 7.62 15.49 20.62
C GLU A 175 7.00 14.50 21.60
N PHE A 176 7.38 13.23 21.47
CA PHE A 176 6.98 12.16 22.38
C PHE A 176 8.18 11.24 22.64
N GLU A 177 8.50 11.00 23.92
CA GLU A 177 9.65 10.17 24.32
C GLU A 177 10.98 10.55 23.62
N ALA A 178 11.25 11.86 23.48
CA ALA A 178 12.40 12.42 22.78
C ALA A 178 12.49 12.05 21.27
N VAL A 179 11.36 11.70 20.67
CA VAL A 179 11.21 11.46 19.22
C VAL A 179 10.27 12.51 18.64
N SER A 180 10.70 13.14 17.55
CA SER A 180 9.88 14.08 16.77
C SER A 180 8.94 13.33 15.83
N TYR A 181 7.64 13.47 16.07
CA TYR A 181 6.58 13.06 15.16
C TYR A 181 6.02 14.27 14.43
N TRP A 182 5.64 14.08 13.17
CA TRP A 182 5.13 15.14 12.31
C TRP A 182 3.72 14.81 11.86
N MET A 183 2.85 15.81 11.83
CA MET A 183 1.46 15.68 11.37
C MET A 183 0.96 16.96 10.70
N SER A 184 -0.21 16.87 10.08
CA SER A 184 -0.89 18.06 9.55
C SER A 184 -1.33 19.00 10.68
N PRO A 185 -1.38 20.33 10.43
CA PRO A 185 -1.99 21.27 11.36
C PRO A 185 -3.43 20.92 11.72
N GLN A 186 -4.19 20.34 10.79
CA GLN A 186 -5.56 19.88 11.03
C GLN A 186 -5.59 18.75 12.07
N ALA A 187 -4.75 17.73 11.92
CA ALA A 187 -4.63 16.66 12.91
C ALA A 187 -4.15 17.19 14.26
N ALA A 188 -3.18 18.12 14.28
CA ALA A 188 -2.70 18.73 15.52
C ALA A 188 -3.81 19.50 16.26
N SER A 189 -4.61 20.29 15.54
CA SER A 189 -5.72 21.06 16.13
C SER A 189 -6.80 20.20 16.78
N MET A 190 -6.92 18.93 16.36
CA MET A 190 -7.84 17.98 16.97
C MET A 190 -7.42 17.59 18.39
N LEU A 191 -6.13 17.71 18.73
CA LEU A 191 -5.59 17.35 20.04
C LEU A 191 -5.95 18.38 21.14
N ASP A 192 -6.22 19.63 20.75
CA ASP A 192 -6.58 20.70 21.69
C ASP A 192 -7.91 20.42 22.41
N GLY A 193 -8.81 19.67 21.78
CA GLY A 193 -10.11 19.26 22.32
C GLY A 193 -10.11 17.93 23.09
N GLY A 194 -8.93 17.34 23.34
CA GLY A 194 -8.76 15.96 23.81
C GLY A 194 -8.26 15.05 22.70
N VAL A 195 -8.48 13.74 22.77
CA VAL A 195 -8.14 12.82 21.66
C VAL A 195 -9.43 12.34 21.00
N PRO A 196 -9.86 12.98 19.90
CA PRO A 196 -11.02 12.54 19.14
C PRO A 196 -10.83 11.10 18.70
N GLY A 197 -11.75 10.23 19.12
CA GLY A 197 -11.66 8.80 18.80
C GLY A 197 -11.13 7.89 19.91
N GLN A 198 -10.80 8.39 21.11
CA GLN A 198 -10.48 7.54 22.28
C GLN A 198 -11.54 6.46 22.59
N ARG A 199 -12.78 6.69 22.18
CA ARG A 199 -13.91 5.74 22.35
C ARG A 199 -14.35 5.10 21.04
N SER A 200 -13.62 5.32 19.96
CA SER A 200 -13.95 4.74 18.65
C SER A 200 -13.60 3.26 18.62
N VAL A 201 -14.38 2.49 17.88
CA VAL A 201 -14.07 1.12 17.50
C VAL A 201 -14.17 1.03 15.99
N LEU A 202 -13.08 0.63 15.34
CA LEU A 202 -12.95 0.50 13.89
C LEU A 202 -12.69 -0.95 13.52
N LEU A 203 -13.39 -1.42 12.48
CA LEU A 203 -13.14 -2.71 11.84
C LEU A 203 -12.35 -2.47 10.57
N LEU A 204 -11.03 -2.52 10.68
CA LEU A 204 -10.15 -2.23 9.57
C LEU A 204 -9.95 -3.49 8.71
N PRO A 205 -9.89 -3.35 7.38
CA PRO A 205 -9.57 -4.47 6.48
C PRO A 205 -8.14 -4.98 6.74
N GLY A 206 -7.83 -6.15 6.17
CA GLY A 206 -6.44 -6.58 6.09
C GLY A 206 -5.66 -5.62 5.20
N PHE A 207 -4.37 -5.45 5.49
CA PHE A 207 -3.48 -4.51 4.80
C PHE A 207 -3.85 -3.02 4.97
N ASP A 208 -4.56 -2.67 6.03
CA ASP A 208 -4.88 -1.26 6.31
C ASP A 208 -3.64 -0.46 6.73
N GLU A 209 -3.50 0.77 6.19
CA GLU A 209 -2.35 1.64 6.44
C GLU A 209 -2.23 2.10 7.90
N PHE A 210 -3.28 1.93 8.73
CA PHE A 210 -3.18 2.12 10.18
C PHE A 210 -2.04 1.30 10.81
N VAL A 211 -1.76 0.11 10.29
CA VAL A 211 -0.63 -0.74 10.73
C VAL A 211 0.51 -0.70 9.71
N LEU A 212 0.19 -0.58 8.41
CA LEU A 212 1.18 -0.69 7.34
C LEU A 212 1.94 0.61 7.06
N GLY A 213 1.44 1.75 7.54
CA GLY A 213 2.01 3.07 7.34
C GLY A 213 3.32 3.33 8.08
N TYR A 214 3.62 2.52 9.10
CA TYR A 214 4.70 2.78 10.07
C TYR A 214 5.73 1.65 10.11
N MET A 215 6.98 2.04 10.35
CA MET A 215 8.07 1.11 10.58
C MET A 215 7.97 0.50 11.98
N ASP A 216 7.83 1.36 12.98
CA ASP A 216 7.51 0.96 14.34
C ASP A 216 5.99 1.02 14.55
N ARG A 217 5.43 -0.08 15.04
CA ARG A 217 4.00 -0.27 15.26
C ARG A 217 3.65 -0.35 16.73
N SER A 218 4.65 -0.23 17.61
CA SER A 218 4.51 -0.40 19.06
C SER A 218 3.46 0.53 19.68
N LEU A 219 3.27 1.72 19.12
CA LEU A 219 2.25 2.69 19.56
C LEU A 219 0.81 2.23 19.34
N VAL A 220 0.56 1.36 18.36
CA VAL A 220 -0.78 0.88 18.00
C VAL A 220 -0.97 -0.61 18.23
N LEU A 221 0.13 -1.36 18.42
CA LEU A 221 0.11 -2.80 18.54
C LEU A 221 1.24 -3.26 19.45
N ALA A 222 0.87 -3.86 20.59
CA ALA A 222 1.81 -4.49 21.49
C ALA A 222 2.66 -5.56 20.76
N PRO A 223 4.01 -5.55 20.87
CA PRO A 223 4.89 -6.43 20.10
C PRO A 223 4.57 -7.93 20.20
N GLU A 224 4.11 -8.39 21.37
CA GLU A 224 3.68 -9.77 21.62
C GLU A 224 2.46 -10.21 20.80
N HIS A 225 1.71 -9.26 20.23
CA HIS A 225 0.54 -9.51 19.38
C HIS A 225 0.86 -9.42 17.89
N ALA A 226 2.08 -9.04 17.49
CA ALA A 226 2.47 -8.92 16.09
C ALA A 226 2.21 -10.21 15.29
N ASN A 227 2.57 -11.38 15.84
CA ASN A 227 2.35 -12.67 15.17
C ASN A 227 0.86 -13.08 15.11
N LYS A 228 -0.03 -12.44 15.88
CA LYS A 228 -1.48 -12.69 15.80
C LYS A 228 -2.11 -12.03 14.57
N ILE A 229 -1.57 -10.88 14.14
CA ILE A 229 -2.06 -10.12 12.98
C ILE A 229 -1.31 -10.42 11.67
N VAL A 230 -0.04 -10.82 11.74
CA VAL A 230 0.75 -11.31 10.60
C VAL A 230 1.43 -12.63 10.99
N PRO A 231 0.68 -13.74 10.98
CA PRO A 231 1.22 -15.05 11.36
C PRO A 231 2.38 -15.47 10.45
N GLY A 232 3.50 -15.85 11.06
CA GLY A 232 4.68 -16.34 10.34
C GLY A 232 5.43 -15.27 9.55
N GLY A 233 5.12 -13.98 9.73
CA GLY A 233 5.90 -12.90 9.11
C GLY A 233 5.82 -12.82 7.58
N ASN A 234 4.85 -13.50 6.97
CA ASN A 234 4.75 -13.64 5.50
C ASN A 234 4.19 -12.39 4.79
N GLY A 235 3.91 -11.31 5.53
CA GLY A 235 3.36 -10.07 5.00
C GLY A 235 1.86 -10.09 4.71
N VAL A 236 1.13 -11.17 5.05
CA VAL A 236 -0.33 -11.24 4.92
C VAL A 236 -0.98 -10.73 6.21
N PHE A 237 -1.44 -9.48 6.19
CA PHE A 237 -2.05 -8.84 7.36
C PHE A 237 -3.52 -9.21 7.48
N LYS A 238 -3.91 -9.65 8.67
CA LYS A 238 -5.30 -9.88 9.04
C LYS A 238 -6.07 -8.56 9.21
N LYS A 239 -7.39 -8.67 9.15
CA LYS A 239 -8.33 -7.59 9.46
C LYS A 239 -8.29 -7.32 10.97
N THR A 240 -8.17 -6.07 11.37
CA THR A 240 -7.95 -5.68 12.78
C THR A 240 -9.16 -4.98 13.38
N ILE A 241 -9.33 -5.16 14.69
CA ILE A 241 -10.23 -4.35 15.51
C ILE A 241 -9.37 -3.32 16.21
N VAL A 242 -9.63 -2.04 15.95
CA VAL A 242 -8.94 -0.92 16.61
C VAL A 242 -9.92 -0.26 17.57
N ALA A 243 -9.56 -0.17 18.84
CA ALA A 243 -10.34 0.52 19.86
C ALA A 243 -9.49 1.62 20.49
N GLY A 244 -9.96 2.87 20.43
CA GLY A 244 -9.24 4.00 21.04
C GLY A 244 -7.85 4.27 20.46
N GLY A 245 -7.54 3.75 19.27
CA GLY A 245 -6.21 3.84 18.65
C GLY A 245 -5.31 2.62 18.88
N GLU A 246 -5.75 1.61 19.61
CA GLU A 246 -4.99 0.38 19.84
C GLU A 246 -5.62 -0.82 19.12
N VAL A 247 -4.80 -1.67 18.51
CA VAL A 247 -5.23 -2.94 17.92
C VAL A 247 -5.49 -3.95 19.04
N MET A 248 -6.76 -4.26 19.27
CA MET A 248 -7.19 -5.14 20.38
C MET A 248 -7.42 -6.60 19.93
N GLY A 249 -7.48 -6.84 18.62
CA GLY A 249 -7.83 -8.13 18.08
C GLY A 249 -7.91 -8.15 16.56
N THR A 250 -8.32 -9.29 16.03
CA THR A 250 -8.72 -9.46 14.63
C THR A 250 -10.22 -9.67 14.51
N TRP A 251 -10.75 -9.62 13.31
CA TRP A 251 -12.13 -10.01 13.07
C TRP A 251 -12.26 -10.83 11.80
N ALA A 252 -13.22 -11.75 11.80
CA ALA A 252 -13.52 -12.63 10.70
C ALA A 252 -14.98 -12.47 10.26
N ARG A 253 -15.26 -12.83 9.00
CA ARG A 253 -16.63 -13.06 8.55
C ARG A 253 -16.90 -14.56 8.67
N ALA A 254 -17.85 -14.94 9.51
CA ALA A 254 -18.34 -16.30 9.62
C ALA A 254 -19.66 -16.46 8.86
N GLY A 255 -19.97 -17.68 8.39
CA GLY A 255 -21.21 -17.97 7.67
C GLY A 255 -21.24 -17.50 6.21
N THR A 256 -22.37 -17.69 5.52
CA THR A 256 -22.56 -17.36 4.11
C THR A 256 -23.85 -16.56 3.90
N ASN A 257 -23.83 -15.63 2.94
CA ASN A 257 -24.99 -14.82 2.54
C ASN A 257 -25.82 -14.30 3.73
N ARG A 258 -27.02 -14.87 3.95
CA ARG A 258 -27.99 -14.46 4.99
C ARG A 258 -27.59 -14.80 6.43
N SER A 259 -26.67 -15.76 6.64
CA SER A 259 -26.14 -16.09 7.97
C SER A 259 -24.76 -15.49 8.23
N ALA A 260 -24.30 -14.60 7.35
CA ALA A 260 -23.02 -13.94 7.51
C ALA A 260 -23.01 -13.09 8.77
N ALA A 261 -22.04 -13.34 9.65
CA ALA A 261 -21.79 -12.56 10.84
C ALA A 261 -20.34 -12.09 10.85
N VAL A 262 -20.10 -10.91 11.43
CA VAL A 262 -18.75 -10.44 11.73
C VAL A 262 -18.45 -10.81 13.18
N VAL A 263 -17.38 -11.57 13.37
CA VAL A 263 -17.02 -12.17 14.67
C VAL A 263 -15.69 -11.59 15.13
N PRO A 264 -15.60 -11.06 16.36
CA PRO A 264 -14.34 -10.59 16.93
C PRO A 264 -13.48 -11.76 17.40
N GLU A 265 -12.17 -11.61 17.25
CA GLU A 265 -11.11 -12.48 17.74
C GLU A 265 -10.15 -11.61 18.57
N LEU A 266 -10.46 -11.39 19.84
CA LEU A 266 -9.66 -10.52 20.71
C LEU A 266 -8.33 -11.19 21.07
N PHE A 267 -7.29 -10.39 21.37
CA PHE A 267 -6.01 -10.96 21.77
C PHE A 267 -6.01 -11.51 23.20
N ASP A 268 -6.86 -10.95 24.06
CA ASP A 268 -7.03 -11.33 25.46
C ASP A 268 -8.52 -11.60 25.73
N ASP A 269 -8.90 -12.88 25.72
CA ASP A 269 -10.28 -13.32 25.96
C ASP A 269 -10.78 -12.97 27.37
N ALA A 270 -9.88 -12.71 28.32
CA ALA A 270 -10.23 -12.28 29.67
C ALA A 270 -10.59 -10.79 29.75
N LYS A 271 -10.36 -10.02 28.67
CA LYS A 271 -10.69 -8.60 28.56
C LYS A 271 -11.70 -8.37 27.44
N PRO A 272 -12.99 -8.66 27.68
CA PRO A 272 -14.01 -8.41 26.68
C PRO A 272 -14.14 -6.90 26.40
N LEU A 273 -14.67 -6.57 25.22
CA LEU A 273 -15.05 -5.20 24.91
C LEU A 273 -16.10 -4.71 25.92
N GLY A 274 -15.89 -3.52 26.48
CA GLY A 274 -16.91 -2.88 27.31
C GLY A 274 -18.21 -2.61 26.52
N PRO A 275 -19.35 -2.38 27.19
CA PRO A 275 -20.67 -2.29 26.53
C PRO A 275 -20.74 -1.30 25.36
N ALA A 276 -20.11 -0.12 25.51
CA ALA A 276 -20.07 0.90 24.47
C ALA A 276 -19.22 0.45 23.26
N ALA A 277 -18.06 -0.17 23.52
CA ALA A 277 -17.18 -0.69 22.47
C ALA A 277 -17.84 -1.87 21.72
N GLN A 278 -18.56 -2.74 22.43
CA GLN A 278 -19.33 -3.82 21.82
C GLN A 278 -20.46 -3.29 20.93
N ALA A 279 -21.18 -2.25 21.37
CA ALA A 279 -22.21 -1.62 20.55
C ALA A 279 -21.61 -0.96 19.28
N ALA A 280 -20.46 -0.31 19.40
CA ALA A 280 -19.74 0.27 18.26
C ALA A 280 -19.24 -0.81 17.29
N PHE A 281 -18.70 -1.92 17.81
CA PHE A 281 -18.33 -3.10 17.01
C PHE A 281 -19.53 -3.63 16.20
N ASN A 282 -20.67 -3.85 16.86
CA ASN A 282 -21.87 -4.39 16.20
C ASN A 282 -22.35 -3.45 15.08
N LYS A 283 -22.35 -2.14 15.33
CA LYS A 283 -22.69 -1.14 14.31
C LYS A 283 -21.74 -1.17 13.11
N ALA A 284 -20.42 -1.24 13.35
CA ALA A 284 -19.44 -1.34 12.27
C ALA A 284 -19.57 -2.65 11.48
N ALA A 285 -19.88 -3.75 12.17
CA ALA A 285 -20.17 -5.04 11.56
C ALA A 285 -21.40 -4.99 10.63
N GLU A 286 -22.50 -4.39 11.08
CA GLU A 286 -23.71 -4.19 10.26
C GLU A 286 -23.42 -3.35 9.02
N GLN A 287 -22.65 -2.26 9.16
CA GLN A 287 -22.24 -1.42 8.04
C GLN A 287 -21.40 -2.19 7.02
N TYR A 288 -20.47 -3.03 7.47
CA TYR A 288 -19.67 -3.87 6.60
C TYR A 288 -20.53 -4.91 5.85
N LEU A 289 -21.46 -5.56 6.53
CA LEU A 289 -22.36 -6.53 5.90
C LEU A 289 -23.26 -5.87 4.85
N ALA A 290 -23.84 -4.71 5.18
CA ALA A 290 -24.64 -3.92 4.24
C ALA A 290 -23.82 -3.43 3.02
N PHE A 291 -22.53 -3.14 3.19
CA PHE A 291 -21.64 -2.80 2.08
C PHE A 291 -21.46 -3.97 1.11
N LEU A 292 -21.36 -5.21 1.61
CA LEU A 292 -21.18 -6.40 0.77
C LEU A 292 -22.45 -6.84 0.02
N GLU A 293 -23.61 -6.32 0.39
CA GLU A 293 -24.88 -6.58 -0.31
C GLU A 293 -25.12 -5.61 -1.48
N ARG A 294 -24.29 -4.58 -1.63
CA ARG A 294 -24.33 -3.61 -2.74
C ARG A 294 -23.53 -4.13 -3.93
#